data_AF-A0A229T3G5-F1
#
_entry.id   AF-A0A229T3G5-F1
#
_cell.length_a   1.000
_cell.length_b   1.000
_cell.length_c   1.000
_cell.angle_alpha   90.00
_cell.angle_beta   90.00
_cell.angle_gamma   90.00
#
_symmetry.space_group_name_H-M   'P 1'
#
loop_
_entity.id
_entity.type
_entity.pdbx_description
1 polymer ?
#
loop_
_entity_poly.entity_id
_entity_poly.type
_entity_poly.pdbx_seq_one_letter_code
_entity_poly.pdbx_strand_id
1 'polypeptide(L)'
;MSDLKSFVALQARVYEFLDRQDEATLRRIVSGAAQLMVLSAAEQAVRALPELSTASERRTYLETADLTVADLKKVAGELHYRNYSRLTKPKLIDLLADQTPAPAETPAEPKRPAPAPPSPVAEAPVPEPPEAVSVTMTSDADAAAIAARLREIDTEEEGAEYLQAQRLDRDSLLAIATELQLTHMDRLSQKELRRRILKQAIGARRKFAGLRKW
;
A
#
# COMPACT_ATOMS: atom_id res chain seq x y z
N MET A 1 -6.85 -30.20 -4.93
CA MET A 1 -8.17 -30.48 -5.57
C MET A 1 -9.09 -29.26 -5.63
N SER A 2 -8.88 -28.19 -4.85
CA SER A 2 -9.64 -26.94 -4.92
C SER A 2 -9.54 -26.26 -6.29
N ASP A 3 -8.34 -26.24 -6.86
CA ASP A 3 -8.04 -25.41 -8.01
C ASP A 3 -8.71 -25.91 -9.28
N LEU A 4 -8.85 -27.24 -9.43
CA LEU A 4 -9.61 -27.85 -10.51
C LEU A 4 -11.10 -27.51 -10.43
N LYS A 5 -11.69 -27.51 -9.22
CA LYS A 5 -13.10 -27.13 -9.04
C LYS A 5 -13.30 -25.65 -9.38
N SER A 6 -12.39 -24.77 -8.94
CA SER A 6 -12.44 -23.34 -9.28
C SER A 6 -12.28 -23.10 -10.78
N PHE A 7 -11.39 -23.85 -11.45
CA PHE A 7 -11.20 -23.76 -12.90
C PHE A 7 -12.44 -24.21 -13.67
N VAL A 8 -13.05 -25.33 -13.31
CA VAL A 8 -14.29 -25.82 -13.96
C VAL A 8 -15.45 -24.86 -13.71
N ALA A 9 -15.59 -24.33 -12.49
CA ALA A 9 -16.61 -23.31 -12.19
C ALA A 9 -16.40 -22.02 -13.00
N LEU A 10 -15.16 -21.60 -13.20
CA LEU A 10 -14.83 -20.45 -14.05
C LEU A 10 -15.16 -20.72 -15.51
N GLN A 11 -14.80 -21.89 -16.06
CA GLN A 11 -15.16 -22.26 -17.43
C GLN A 11 -16.67 -22.26 -17.63
N ALA A 12 -17.43 -22.85 -16.71
CA ALA A 12 -18.90 -22.86 -16.77
C ALA A 12 -19.48 -21.43 -16.82
N ARG A 13 -18.98 -20.53 -15.97
CA ARG A 13 -19.39 -19.11 -15.97
C ARG A 13 -19.03 -18.38 -17.27
N VAL A 14 -17.87 -18.68 -17.85
CA VAL A 14 -17.48 -18.09 -19.14
C VAL A 14 -18.44 -18.53 -20.25
N TYR A 15 -18.78 -19.82 -20.32
CA TYR A 15 -19.74 -20.31 -21.31
C TYR A 15 -21.14 -19.73 -21.10
N GLU A 16 -21.61 -19.66 -19.86
CA GLU A 16 -22.90 -19.02 -19.54
C GLU A 16 -22.91 -17.53 -19.91
N PHE A 17 -21.81 -16.82 -19.69
CA PHE A 17 -21.68 -15.43 -20.11
C PHE A 17 -21.77 -15.30 -21.64
N LEU A 18 -21.01 -16.12 -22.37
CA LEU A 18 -20.96 -16.11 -23.84
C LEU A 18 -22.32 -16.43 -24.46
N ASP A 19 -23.08 -17.35 -23.87
CA ASP A 19 -24.43 -17.72 -24.33
C ASP A 19 -25.44 -16.56 -24.25
N ARG A 20 -25.22 -15.61 -23.33
CA ARG A 20 -26.07 -14.42 -23.15
C ARG A 20 -25.66 -13.22 -24.01
N GLN A 21 -24.52 -13.28 -24.71
CA GLN A 21 -24.05 -12.15 -25.51
C GLN A 21 -24.64 -12.17 -26.92
N ASP A 22 -24.85 -10.99 -27.49
CA ASP A 22 -25.24 -10.85 -28.88
C ASP A 22 -24.07 -11.15 -29.83
N GLU A 23 -24.40 -11.47 -31.09
CA GLU A 23 -23.40 -11.87 -32.08
C GLU A 23 -22.36 -10.77 -32.37
N ALA A 24 -22.73 -9.49 -32.28
CA ALA A 24 -21.78 -8.39 -32.51
C ALA A 24 -20.72 -8.33 -31.40
N THR A 25 -21.12 -8.52 -30.14
CA THR A 25 -20.20 -8.62 -29.00
C THR A 25 -19.28 -9.83 -29.13
N LEU A 26 -19.80 -11.00 -29.50
CA LEU A 26 -18.98 -12.20 -29.74
C LEU A 26 -17.93 -11.97 -30.83
N ARG A 27 -18.30 -11.33 -31.94
CA ARG A 27 -17.35 -10.97 -33.01
C ARG A 27 -16.26 -10.02 -32.53
N ARG A 28 -16.58 -9.05 -31.66
CA ARG A 28 -15.60 -8.15 -31.05
C ARG A 28 -14.63 -8.87 -30.11
N ILE A 29 -15.10 -9.86 -29.36
CA ILE A 29 -14.24 -10.68 -28.51
C ILE A 29 -13.29 -11.50 -29.38
N VAL A 30 -13.80 -12.18 -30.40
CA VAL A 30 -13.00 -13.00 -31.33
C VAL A 30 -11.98 -12.16 -32.10
N SER A 31 -12.32 -10.93 -32.50
CA SER A 31 -11.38 -10.03 -33.17
C SER A 31 -10.35 -9.37 -32.26
N GLY A 32 -10.47 -9.55 -30.93
CA GLY A 32 -9.63 -8.89 -29.94
C GLY A 32 -10.00 -7.42 -29.68
N ALA A 33 -11.05 -6.91 -30.30
CA ALA A 33 -11.57 -5.54 -30.05
C ALA A 33 -12.30 -5.40 -28.71
N ALA A 34 -12.65 -6.52 -28.07
CA ALA A 34 -13.13 -6.60 -26.70
C ALA A 34 -12.36 -7.70 -25.96
N GLN A 35 -12.07 -7.48 -24.68
CA GLN A 35 -11.38 -8.45 -23.82
C GLN A 35 -12.25 -8.80 -22.63
N LEU A 36 -12.28 -10.09 -22.29
CA LEU A 36 -12.93 -10.57 -21.07
C LEU A 36 -11.97 -10.38 -19.91
N MET A 37 -12.41 -9.63 -18.90
CA MET A 37 -11.67 -9.45 -17.66
C MET A 37 -12.43 -10.13 -16.53
N VAL A 38 -11.72 -10.96 -15.76
CA VAL A 38 -12.23 -11.49 -14.49
C VAL A 38 -11.96 -10.45 -13.42
N LEU A 39 -13.03 -9.82 -12.93
CA LEU A 39 -12.93 -8.92 -11.79
C LEU A 39 -12.86 -9.74 -10.49
N SER A 40 -12.06 -9.27 -9.55
CA SER A 40 -12.12 -9.76 -8.17
C SER A 40 -13.47 -9.39 -7.53
N ALA A 41 -13.89 -10.13 -6.51
CA ALA A 41 -15.13 -9.85 -5.79
C ALA A 41 -15.16 -8.40 -5.23
N ALA A 42 -13.99 -7.89 -4.80
CA ALA A 42 -13.86 -6.51 -4.35
C ALA A 42 -14.12 -5.51 -5.49
N GLU A 43 -13.51 -5.69 -6.66
CA GLU A 43 -13.72 -4.80 -7.81
C GLU A 43 -15.16 -4.86 -8.32
N GLN A 44 -15.78 -6.04 -8.31
CA GLN A 44 -17.18 -6.20 -8.67
C GLN A 44 -18.08 -5.43 -7.70
N ALA A 45 -17.81 -5.51 -6.39
CA ALA A 45 -18.54 -4.75 -5.38
C ALA A 45 -18.36 -3.24 -5.53
N VAL A 46 -17.15 -2.75 -5.83
CA VAL A 46 -16.90 -1.32 -6.08
C VAL A 46 -17.74 -0.80 -7.24
N ARG A 47 -17.95 -1.60 -8.30
CA ARG A 47 -18.78 -1.22 -9.45
C ARG A 47 -20.28 -1.32 -9.17
N ALA A 48 -20.72 -2.34 -8.44
CA ALA A 48 -22.14 -2.58 -8.18
C ALA A 48 -22.73 -1.65 -7.10
N LEU A 49 -21.95 -1.28 -6.07
CA LEU A 49 -22.44 -0.47 -4.95
C LEU A 49 -23.04 0.90 -5.36
N PRO A 50 -22.48 1.65 -6.33
CA PRO A 50 -23.09 2.90 -6.81
C PRO A 50 -24.40 2.71 -7.58
N GLU A 51 -24.63 1.54 -8.18
CA GLU A 51 -25.85 1.24 -8.95
C GLU A 51 -27.04 0.91 -8.03
N LEU A 52 -26.76 0.49 -6.80
CA LEU A 52 -27.77 0.13 -5.80
C LEU A 52 -28.24 1.38 -5.05
N SER A 53 -29.52 1.71 -5.23
CA SER A 53 -30.11 2.96 -4.75
C SER A 53 -30.36 2.99 -3.24
N THR A 54 -30.62 1.84 -2.62
CA THR A 54 -30.97 1.75 -1.20
C THR A 54 -29.85 1.14 -0.35
N ALA A 55 -29.75 1.61 0.90
CA ALA A 55 -28.81 1.05 1.88
C ALA A 55 -29.09 -0.44 2.15
N SER A 56 -30.37 -0.83 2.19
CA SER A 56 -30.76 -2.22 2.42
C SER A 56 -30.34 -3.14 1.28
N GLU A 57 -30.48 -2.73 0.02
CA GLU A 57 -30.02 -3.52 -1.14
C GLU A 57 -28.50 -3.72 -1.10
N ARG A 58 -27.75 -2.67 -0.78
CA ARG A 58 -26.29 -2.74 -0.66
C ARG A 58 -25.84 -3.67 0.44
N ARG A 59 -26.50 -3.61 1.61
CA ARG A 59 -26.24 -4.53 2.71
C ARG A 59 -26.46 -5.98 2.27
N THR A 60 -27.62 -6.28 1.68
CA THR A 60 -27.96 -7.63 1.21
C THR A 60 -26.95 -8.12 0.16
N TYR A 61 -26.55 -7.25 -0.78
CA TYR A 61 -25.52 -7.58 -1.76
C TYR A 61 -24.17 -7.92 -1.09
N LEU A 62 -23.71 -7.11 -0.15
CA LEU A 62 -22.44 -7.33 0.56
C LEU A 62 -22.45 -8.59 1.44
N GLU A 63 -23.59 -8.91 2.03
CA GLU A 63 -23.78 -10.13 2.83
C GLU A 63 -23.81 -11.39 1.94
N THR A 64 -24.51 -11.33 0.80
CA THR A 64 -24.62 -12.47 -0.14
C THR A 64 -23.36 -12.73 -0.96
N ALA A 65 -22.55 -11.69 -1.22
CA ALA A 65 -21.29 -11.81 -1.97
C ALA A 65 -20.17 -12.55 -1.20
N ASP A 66 -20.40 -12.88 0.08
CA ASP A 66 -19.46 -13.56 0.99
C ASP A 66 -18.04 -12.98 0.98
N LEU A 67 -17.95 -11.65 0.96
CA LEU A 67 -16.67 -10.94 0.92
C LEU A 67 -15.89 -11.15 2.22
N THR A 68 -14.57 -11.33 2.09
CA THR A 68 -13.68 -11.37 3.26
C THR A 68 -13.49 -9.97 3.84
N VAL A 69 -13.01 -9.88 5.09
CA VAL A 69 -12.68 -8.58 5.71
C VAL A 69 -11.61 -7.82 4.92
N ALA A 70 -10.67 -8.54 4.30
CA ALA A 70 -9.65 -7.93 3.45
C ALA A 70 -10.27 -7.31 2.18
N ASP A 71 -11.23 -7.99 1.56
CA ASP A 71 -11.93 -7.49 0.38
C ASP A 71 -12.80 -6.28 0.73
N LEU A 72 -13.56 -6.32 1.82
CA LEU A 72 -14.35 -5.17 2.29
C LEU A 72 -13.47 -3.95 2.58
N LYS A 73 -12.26 -4.14 3.13
CA LYS A 73 -11.30 -3.06 3.33
C LYS A 73 -10.76 -2.50 2.02
N LYS A 74 -10.53 -3.35 1.01
CA LYS A 74 -10.16 -2.89 -0.35
C LYS A 74 -11.29 -2.07 -0.96
N VAL A 75 -12.53 -2.55 -0.91
CA VAL A 75 -13.72 -1.82 -1.38
C VAL A 75 -13.82 -0.45 -0.70
N ALA A 76 -13.66 -0.41 0.63
CA ALA A 76 -13.66 0.86 1.38
C ALA A 76 -12.49 1.79 1.00
N GLY A 77 -11.33 1.23 0.64
CA GLY A 77 -10.18 2.00 0.16
C GLY A 77 -10.41 2.64 -1.21
N GLU A 78 -10.94 1.86 -2.16
CA GLU A 78 -11.28 2.32 -3.52
C GLU A 78 -12.39 3.38 -3.50
N LEU A 79 -13.35 3.26 -2.58
CA LEU A 79 -14.40 4.25 -2.35
C LEU A 79 -13.97 5.42 -1.45
N HIS A 80 -12.67 5.56 -1.16
CA HIS A 80 -12.05 6.66 -0.41
C HIS A 80 -12.59 6.88 1.01
N TYR A 81 -13.08 5.84 1.69
CA TYR A 81 -13.44 5.96 3.10
C TYR A 81 -12.22 6.20 3.99
N ARG A 82 -12.43 6.79 5.16
CA ARG A 82 -11.40 6.96 6.19
C ARG A 82 -11.74 6.12 7.42
N ASN A 83 -10.74 5.81 8.23
CA ASN A 83 -10.90 5.10 9.52
C ASN A 83 -11.50 3.68 9.46
N TYR A 84 -11.59 3.05 8.28
CA TYR A 84 -12.15 1.70 8.10
C TYR A 84 -11.21 0.57 8.56
N SER A 85 -9.93 0.86 8.80
CA SER A 85 -8.90 -0.16 9.07
C SER A 85 -9.14 -0.95 10.37
N ARG A 86 -9.80 -0.35 11.36
CA ARG A 86 -10.09 -0.92 12.68
C ARG A 86 -11.50 -1.50 12.80
N LEU A 87 -12.30 -1.43 11.75
CA LEU A 87 -13.68 -1.90 11.77
C LEU A 87 -13.78 -3.41 11.62
N THR A 88 -14.75 -4.00 12.31
CA THR A 88 -15.13 -5.42 12.18
C THR A 88 -15.95 -5.63 10.91
N LYS A 89 -16.07 -6.88 10.43
CA LYS A 89 -16.88 -7.24 9.24
C LYS A 89 -18.28 -6.59 9.24
N PRO A 90 -19.11 -6.70 10.29
CA PRO A 90 -20.45 -6.09 10.28
C PRO A 90 -20.39 -4.56 10.20
N LYS A 91 -19.48 -3.92 10.95
CA LYS A 91 -19.32 -2.45 10.91
C LYS A 91 -18.83 -1.94 9.55
N LEU A 92 -18.03 -2.73 8.83
CA LEU A 92 -17.62 -2.42 7.46
C LEU A 92 -18.79 -2.51 6.50
N ILE A 93 -19.64 -3.53 6.64
CA ILE A 93 -20.84 -3.69 5.81
C ILE A 93 -21.81 -2.52 6.06
N ASP A 94 -22.06 -2.18 7.33
CA ASP A 94 -22.90 -1.04 7.69
C ASP A 94 -22.36 0.26 7.08
N LEU A 95 -21.04 0.51 7.22
CA LEU A 95 -20.39 1.70 6.67
C LEU A 95 -20.48 1.79 5.13
N LEU A 96 -20.34 0.66 4.44
CA LEU A 96 -20.46 0.61 2.98
C LEU A 96 -21.91 0.71 2.50
N ALA A 97 -22.87 0.24 3.30
CA ALA A 97 -24.30 0.31 3.00
C ALA A 97 -24.89 1.71 3.24
N ASP A 98 -24.39 2.44 4.24
CA ASP A 98 -24.89 3.76 4.63
C ASP A 98 -24.47 4.91 3.71
N GLN A 99 -23.61 4.67 2.71
CA GLN A 99 -23.19 5.73 1.79
C GLN A 99 -24.36 6.17 0.92
N THR A 100 -25.17 7.13 1.31
CA THR A 100 -25.97 7.82 0.29
C THR A 100 -24.96 8.37 -0.72
N PRO A 101 -25.02 8.00 -2.02
CA PRO A 101 -24.15 8.59 -3.01
C PRO A 101 -24.37 10.10 -2.88
N ALA A 102 -23.38 10.81 -2.34
CA ALA A 102 -23.45 12.24 -2.20
C ALA A 102 -23.73 12.75 -3.62
N PRO A 103 -24.87 13.42 -3.87
CA PRO A 103 -25.15 13.94 -5.19
C PRO A 103 -23.96 14.78 -5.57
N ALA A 104 -23.32 14.41 -6.69
CA ALA A 104 -22.07 14.98 -7.16
C ALA A 104 -22.11 16.50 -6.97
N GLU A 105 -21.43 16.98 -5.91
CA GLU A 105 -21.40 18.38 -5.58
C GLU A 105 -20.62 19.05 -6.71
N THR A 106 -21.36 19.80 -7.53
CA THR A 106 -20.83 20.83 -8.40
C THR A 106 -19.79 21.64 -7.62
N PRO A 107 -18.58 21.89 -8.17
CA PRO A 107 -17.55 22.64 -7.46
C PRO A 107 -18.07 24.01 -7.05
N ALA A 108 -18.40 24.17 -5.77
CA ALA A 108 -18.71 25.46 -5.20
C ALA A 108 -17.42 26.29 -5.17
N GLU A 109 -17.47 27.37 -5.93
CA GLU A 109 -16.52 28.46 -6.05
C GLU A 109 -15.93 28.86 -4.68
N PRO A 110 -14.60 28.85 -4.49
CA PRO A 110 -13.99 29.25 -3.22
C PRO A 110 -14.08 30.76 -3.06
N LYS A 111 -15.05 31.23 -2.26
CA LYS A 111 -15.05 32.60 -1.74
C LYS A 111 -13.86 32.78 -0.81
N ARG A 112 -12.86 33.48 -1.35
CA ARG A 112 -11.74 34.12 -0.66
C ARG A 112 -12.27 35.18 0.32
N PRO A 113 -11.81 35.18 1.59
CA PRO A 113 -11.58 36.44 2.29
C PRO A 113 -10.07 36.66 2.43
N ALA A 114 -9.64 37.82 1.95
CA ALA A 114 -8.29 38.34 2.08
C ALA A 114 -8.01 38.84 3.53
N PRO A 115 -6.73 39.12 3.86
CA PRO A 115 -6.15 38.95 5.20
C PRO A 115 -6.23 40.22 6.08
N ALA A 116 -6.01 40.04 7.38
CA ALA A 116 -5.63 41.13 8.28
C ALA A 116 -4.37 40.76 9.12
N PRO A 117 -3.51 41.75 9.46
CA PRO A 117 -2.08 41.59 9.77
C PRO A 117 -1.76 41.33 11.25
N PRO A 118 -0.46 41.13 11.61
CA PRO A 118 -0.02 40.53 12.87
C PRO A 118 0.05 41.53 14.02
N SER A 119 -0.12 41.04 15.26
CA SER A 119 0.24 41.77 16.48
C SER A 119 1.37 41.08 17.24
N PRO A 120 2.28 41.84 17.89
CA PRO A 120 3.61 41.37 18.24
C PRO A 120 3.86 41.24 19.77
N VAL A 121 4.99 40.59 20.08
CA VAL A 121 5.79 40.62 21.33
C VAL A 121 5.16 40.12 22.63
N ALA A 122 5.71 39.01 23.16
CA ALA A 122 6.07 38.91 24.57
C ALA A 122 7.17 37.87 24.74
N GLU A 123 8.40 38.37 24.83
CA GLU A 123 9.62 37.71 25.23
C GLU A 123 9.57 37.45 26.75
N ALA A 124 9.85 36.23 27.20
CA ALA A 124 10.22 35.95 28.59
C ALA A 124 11.18 34.74 28.62
N PRO A 125 12.35 34.84 29.27
CA PRO A 125 13.43 33.85 29.18
C PRO A 125 13.58 32.97 30.45
N VAL A 126 14.35 31.88 30.31
CA VAL A 126 15.12 31.11 31.34
C VAL A 126 14.31 30.07 32.18
N PRO A 127 14.83 28.89 32.63
CA PRO A 127 16.11 28.17 32.38
C PRO A 127 16.00 26.67 31.93
N GLU A 128 17.08 26.14 31.33
CA GLU A 128 17.53 24.72 31.26
C GLU A 128 18.22 24.27 32.60
N PRO A 129 18.76 23.04 32.79
CA PRO A 129 18.33 21.64 32.51
C PRO A 129 18.57 20.73 33.78
N PRO A 130 18.53 19.38 33.71
CA PRO A 130 19.67 18.57 33.21
C PRO A 130 19.20 17.46 32.24
N GLU A 131 19.74 17.40 31.02
CA GLU A 131 20.95 16.65 30.64
C GLU A 131 20.97 15.18 31.10
N ALA A 132 20.40 14.31 30.26
CA ALA A 132 20.81 12.92 30.14
C ALA A 132 21.37 12.73 28.74
N VAL A 133 22.69 12.86 28.66
CA VAL A 133 23.50 12.81 27.45
C VAL A 133 23.78 11.34 27.14
N SER A 134 23.03 10.75 26.20
CA SER A 134 23.42 9.48 25.56
C SER A 134 24.08 9.80 24.23
N VAL A 135 25.31 10.31 24.29
CA VAL A 135 26.21 10.36 23.13
C VAL A 135 26.78 8.94 22.97
N THR A 136 26.10 8.12 22.18
CA THR A 136 26.78 7.04 21.46
C THR A 136 27.19 7.60 20.12
N MET A 137 28.41 8.15 20.07
CA MET A 137 29.14 8.30 18.81
C MET A 137 29.46 6.89 18.30
N THR A 138 28.47 6.22 17.70
CA THR A 138 28.75 5.10 16.79
C THR A 138 29.46 5.72 15.60
N SER A 139 30.75 5.44 15.56
CA SER A 139 31.68 6.05 14.63
C SER A 139 31.28 5.73 13.19
N ASP A 140 31.54 6.65 12.25
CA ASP A 140 31.37 6.38 10.82
C ASP A 140 32.11 5.10 10.38
N ALA A 141 33.17 4.71 11.11
CA ALA A 141 33.88 3.46 10.93
C ALA A 141 33.00 2.21 11.16
N ASP A 142 32.04 2.25 12.08
CA ASP A 142 31.09 1.15 12.31
C ASP A 142 30.08 1.03 11.17
N ALA A 143 29.64 2.16 10.60
CA ALA A 143 28.74 2.17 9.45
C ALA A 143 29.40 1.57 8.20
N ALA A 144 30.66 1.91 7.94
CA ALA A 144 31.44 1.34 6.83
C ALA A 144 31.65 -0.17 7.00
N ALA A 145 31.96 -0.64 8.22
CA ALA A 145 32.12 -2.06 8.52
C ALA A 145 30.83 -2.85 8.31
N ILE A 146 29.69 -2.31 8.76
CA ILE A 146 28.36 -2.91 8.55
C ILE A 146 28.01 -2.95 7.06
N ALA A 147 28.27 -1.86 6.32
CA ALA A 147 28.03 -1.81 4.88
C ALA A 147 28.90 -2.83 4.12
N ALA A 148 30.16 -3.01 4.51
CA ALA A 148 31.03 -4.04 3.95
C ALA A 148 30.48 -5.45 4.22
N ARG A 149 30.06 -5.73 5.47
CA ARG A 149 29.48 -7.02 5.84
C ARG A 149 28.18 -7.33 5.07
N LEU A 150 27.32 -6.33 4.87
CA LEU A 150 26.09 -6.48 4.08
C LEU A 150 26.36 -6.82 2.61
N ARG A 151 27.51 -6.42 2.05
CA ARG A 151 27.93 -6.79 0.68
C ARG A 151 28.46 -8.22 0.58
N GLU A 152 28.80 -8.86 1.70
CA GLU A 152 29.24 -10.26 1.75
C GLU A 152 28.07 -11.25 1.82
N ILE A 153 26.94 -10.82 2.39
CA ILE A 153 25.75 -11.66 2.55
C ILE A 153 25.06 -11.87 1.20
N ASP A 154 24.68 -13.13 0.93
CA ASP A 154 24.13 -13.52 -0.37
C ASP A 154 22.60 -13.42 -0.45
N THR A 155 21.91 -13.46 0.69
CA THR A 155 20.43 -13.46 0.75
C THR A 155 19.86 -12.24 1.47
N GLU A 156 18.72 -11.73 0.97
CA GLU A 156 18.00 -10.59 1.59
C GLU A 156 17.51 -10.93 3.01
N GLU A 157 17.21 -12.20 3.26
CA GLU A 157 16.73 -12.72 4.54
C GLU A 157 17.83 -12.69 5.61
N GLU A 158 19.02 -13.23 5.33
CA GLU A 158 20.18 -13.17 6.24
C GLU A 158 20.61 -11.72 6.51
N GLY A 159 20.56 -10.86 5.48
CA GLY A 159 20.89 -9.44 5.63
C GLY A 159 19.89 -8.71 6.54
N ALA A 160 18.60 -9.06 6.45
CA ALA A 160 17.57 -8.49 7.30
C ALA A 160 17.74 -8.91 8.77
N GLU A 161 18.04 -10.19 9.02
CA GLU A 161 18.33 -10.72 10.36
C GLU A 161 19.57 -10.03 10.96
N TYR A 162 20.62 -9.85 10.16
CA TYR A 162 21.83 -9.15 10.59
C TYR A 162 21.55 -7.70 11.00
N LEU A 163 20.83 -6.93 10.18
CA LEU A 163 20.43 -5.55 10.54
C LEU A 163 19.55 -5.49 11.79
N GLN A 164 18.70 -6.50 12.00
CA GLN A 164 17.84 -6.58 13.17
C GLN A 164 18.63 -6.90 14.44
N ALA A 165 19.62 -7.79 14.36
CA ALA A 165 20.50 -8.15 15.47
C ALA A 165 21.32 -6.95 15.97
N GLN A 166 21.75 -6.06 15.06
CA GLN A 166 22.51 -4.85 15.39
C GLN A 166 21.67 -3.76 16.06
N ARG A 167 20.33 -3.90 16.12
CA ARG A 167 19.40 -2.96 16.76
C ARG A 167 19.63 -1.48 16.37
N LEU A 168 19.94 -1.25 15.11
CA LEU A 168 20.31 0.07 14.59
C LEU A 168 19.13 1.04 14.63
N ASP A 169 19.40 2.22 15.17
CA ASP A 169 18.53 3.39 15.15
C ASP A 169 18.48 4.03 13.75
N ARG A 170 17.69 5.09 13.62
CA ARG A 170 17.46 5.72 12.32
C ARG A 170 18.73 6.39 11.78
N ASP A 171 19.51 7.02 12.64
CA ASP A 171 20.65 7.82 12.20
C ASP A 171 21.79 6.90 11.77
N SER A 172 22.01 5.79 12.49
CA SER A 172 22.92 4.73 12.05
C SER A 172 22.53 4.11 10.70
N LEU A 173 21.23 3.95 10.42
CA LEU A 173 20.78 3.47 9.11
C LEU A 173 21.03 4.49 8.00
N LEU A 174 20.94 5.80 8.29
CA LEU A 174 21.28 6.85 7.32
C LEU A 174 22.79 6.90 7.06
N ALA A 175 23.62 6.71 8.09
CA ALA A 175 25.07 6.60 7.93
C ALA A 175 25.45 5.42 7.00
N ILE A 176 24.87 4.24 7.21
CA ILE A 176 25.05 3.08 6.33
C ILE A 176 24.55 3.36 4.91
N ALA A 177 23.42 4.08 4.78
CA ALA A 177 22.89 4.43 3.47
C ALA A 177 23.84 5.37 2.69
N THR A 178 24.49 6.31 3.39
CA THR A 178 25.52 7.19 2.82
C THR A 178 26.72 6.38 2.32
N GLU A 179 27.20 5.40 3.10
CA GLU A 179 28.27 4.48 2.69
C GLU A 179 27.90 3.60 1.48
N LEU A 180 26.63 3.26 1.34
CA LEU A 180 26.09 2.58 0.16
C LEU A 180 25.76 3.53 -1.00
N GLN A 181 26.10 4.82 -0.87
CA GLN A 181 25.88 5.88 -1.86
C GLN A 181 24.40 6.05 -2.23
N LEU A 182 23.49 5.83 -1.28
CA LEU A 182 22.06 6.05 -1.46
C LEU A 182 21.70 7.50 -1.15
N THR A 183 21.20 8.24 -2.14
CA THR A 183 20.79 9.65 -1.99
C THR A 183 19.32 9.80 -1.60
N HIS A 184 18.97 10.91 -0.93
CA HIS A 184 17.60 11.29 -0.55
C HIS A 184 16.88 10.31 0.41
N MET A 185 17.60 9.77 1.38
CA MET A 185 17.08 8.76 2.32
C MET A 185 16.32 9.34 3.51
N ASP A 186 16.42 10.64 3.77
CA ASP A 186 15.91 11.29 4.99
C ASP A 186 14.38 11.24 5.12
N ARG A 187 13.67 11.21 3.99
CA ARG A 187 12.20 11.23 3.96
C ARG A 187 11.56 9.85 4.08
N LEU A 188 12.35 8.79 4.01
CA LEU A 188 11.84 7.42 4.02
C LEU A 188 11.59 6.95 5.45
N SER A 189 10.57 6.10 5.59
CA SER A 189 10.34 5.41 6.86
C SER A 189 11.50 4.44 7.14
N GLN A 190 11.78 4.16 8.42
CA GLN A 190 12.87 3.24 8.81
C GLN A 190 12.75 1.86 8.13
N LYS A 191 11.52 1.37 7.94
CA LYS A 191 11.24 0.11 7.25
C LYS A 191 11.62 0.16 5.76
N GLU A 192 11.31 1.27 5.09
CA GLU A 192 11.67 1.46 3.68
C GLU A 192 13.17 1.72 3.50
N LEU A 193 13.79 2.44 4.42
CA LEU A 193 15.23 2.68 4.45
C LEU A 193 15.98 1.35 4.53
N ARG A 194 15.62 0.47 5.48
CA ARG A 194 16.17 -0.89 5.58
C ARG A 194 15.98 -1.68 4.28
N ARG A 195 14.79 -1.63 3.68
CA ARG A 195 14.51 -2.34 2.42
C ARG A 195 15.39 -1.84 1.28
N ARG A 196 15.64 -0.53 1.18
CA ARG A 196 16.52 0.05 0.14
C ARG A 196 17.99 -0.30 0.38
N ILE A 197 18.46 -0.23 1.62
CA ILE A 197 19.82 -0.65 2.02
C ILE A 197 20.07 -2.10 1.61
N LEU A 198 19.19 -3.03 1.98
CA LEU A 198 19.30 -4.45 1.62
C LEU A 198 19.30 -4.66 0.10
N LYS A 199 18.35 -4.03 -0.59
CA LYS A 199 18.24 -4.14 -2.05
C LYS A 199 19.48 -3.61 -2.76
N GLN A 200 20.10 -2.55 -2.25
CA GLN A 200 21.30 -1.97 -2.84
C GLN A 200 22.54 -2.83 -2.56
N ALA A 201 22.74 -3.23 -1.30
CA ALA A 201 23.90 -4.01 -0.87
C ALA A 201 23.94 -5.39 -1.55
N ILE A 202 22.79 -6.06 -1.64
CA ILE A 202 22.70 -7.46 -2.11
C ILE A 202 22.31 -7.51 -3.59
N GLY A 203 21.45 -6.59 -4.05
CA GLY A 203 20.94 -6.59 -5.42
C GLY A 203 22.01 -6.36 -6.48
N ALA A 204 23.10 -5.66 -6.17
CA ALA A 204 24.25 -5.54 -7.06
C ALA A 204 24.89 -6.92 -7.30
N ARG A 205 25.13 -7.72 -6.25
CA ARG A 205 25.68 -9.07 -6.36
C ARG A 205 24.75 -10.04 -7.08
N ARG A 206 23.44 -10.00 -6.80
CA ARG A 206 22.46 -10.90 -7.46
C ARG A 206 22.50 -10.77 -8.98
N LYS A 207 22.72 -9.55 -9.50
CA LYS A 207 22.88 -9.31 -10.94
C LYS A 207 24.14 -9.99 -11.51
N PHE A 208 25.24 -10.04 -10.75
CA PHE A 208 26.50 -10.65 -11.20
C PHE A 208 26.63 -12.15 -10.91
N ALA A 209 25.95 -12.68 -9.89
CA ALA A 209 25.93 -14.12 -9.61
C ALA A 209 25.25 -14.92 -10.74
N GLY A 210 24.22 -14.35 -11.38
CA GLY A 210 23.61 -14.93 -12.57
C GLY A 210 24.52 -14.96 -13.80
N LEU A 211 25.49 -14.03 -13.89
CA LEU A 211 26.47 -13.94 -14.98
C LEU A 211 27.65 -14.91 -14.85
N ARG A 212 27.90 -15.48 -13.66
CA ARG A 212 28.97 -16.48 -13.43
C ARG A 212 28.57 -17.93 -13.73
N LYS A 213 27.31 -18.18 -14.11
CA LYS A 213 26.77 -19.52 -14.42
C LYS A 213 26.61 -19.80 -15.91
N TRP A 214 27.24 -19.00 -16.78
CA TRP A 214 27.29 -19.23 -18.23
C TRP A 214 28.72 -19.52 -18.65
#